data_AF-A0A1H4YBW4-F1
#
_entry.id   AF-A0A1H4YBW4-F1
#
_cell.length_a   1.000
_cell.length_b   1.000
_cell.length_c   1.000
_cell.angle_alpha   90.00
_cell.angle_beta   90.00
_cell.angle_gamma   90.00
#
_symmetry.space_group_name_H-M   'P 1'
#
loop_
_entity.id
_entity.type
_entity.pdbx_description
1 polymer ?
#
loop_
_entity_poly.entity_id
_entity_poly.type
_entity_poly.pdbx_seq_one_letter_code
_entity_poly.pdbx_strand_id
1 'polypeptide(L)'
;MKPVLAAVTAAGSGLLGASLASRPGSRRFHALTASVAATWLAGARAAGPVPRGRRDVVQPVAAGAAAFGVFHGCALVARRIPPLRRAITGVLDHAHRGPTATVAATTLLTGAAEEVFFRGALYDASGARVSTAVYVLSTTATRNPALVLASAVMGTLFAWQRGRSGGVQAPLLTHVVWSALMLAFMPRLFPPETLDSPGVGTPG
;
A
#
# COMPACT_ATOMS: atom_id res chain seq x y z
N MET A 1 24.26 7.81 -6.70
CA MET A 1 22.91 7.20 -6.77
C MET A 1 22.50 6.43 -5.52
N LYS A 2 23.25 5.43 -5.05
CA LYS A 2 22.90 4.62 -3.87
C LYS A 2 22.61 5.43 -2.58
N PRO A 3 23.37 6.48 -2.22
CA PRO A 3 23.07 7.29 -1.03
C PRO A 3 21.75 8.06 -1.13
N VAL A 4 21.43 8.58 -2.33
CA VAL A 4 20.16 9.29 -2.58
C VAL A 4 18.98 8.34 -2.41
N LEU A 5 19.04 7.14 -2.99
CA LEU A 5 17.99 6.14 -2.85
C LEU A 5 17.80 5.71 -1.38
N ALA A 6 18.88 5.55 -0.62
CA ALA A 6 18.80 5.23 0.81
C ALA A 6 18.16 6.38 1.62
N ALA A 7 18.56 7.63 1.36
CA ALA A 7 17.98 8.80 2.03
C ALA A 7 16.48 8.96 1.70
N VAL A 8 16.10 8.81 0.43
CA VAL A 8 14.70 8.83 -0.01
C VAL A 8 13.92 7.70 0.67
N THR A 9 14.48 6.48 0.70
CA THR A 9 13.87 5.32 1.38
C THR A 9 13.60 5.64 2.86
N ALA A 10 14.58 6.16 3.58
CA ALA A 10 14.42 6.51 4.99
C ALA A 10 13.34 7.59 5.20
N ALA A 11 13.39 8.67 4.42
CA ALA A 11 12.43 9.77 4.49
C ALA A 11 11.00 9.31 4.17
N GLY A 12 10.81 8.60 3.06
CA GLY A 12 9.49 8.13 2.65
C GLY A 12 8.92 7.05 3.59
N SER A 13 9.76 6.19 4.16
CA SER A 13 9.33 5.23 5.20
C SER A 13 8.86 5.94 6.46
N GLY A 14 9.60 6.96 6.90
CA GLY A 14 9.22 7.79 8.05
C GLY A 14 7.90 8.53 7.81
N LEU A 15 7.73 9.13 6.63
CA LEU A 15 6.48 9.80 6.23
C LEU A 15 5.31 8.81 6.15
N LEU A 16 5.53 7.60 5.62
CA LEU A 16 4.52 6.55 5.55
C LEU A 16 4.07 6.14 6.96
N GLY A 17 5.01 5.86 7.87
CA GLY A 17 4.71 5.56 9.26
C GLY A 17 3.98 6.70 9.97
N ALA A 18 4.41 7.94 9.76
CA ALA A 18 3.77 9.12 10.32
C ALA A 18 2.35 9.36 9.77
N SER A 19 2.11 9.04 8.49
CA SER A 19 0.81 9.17 7.85
C SER A 19 -0.22 8.26 8.51
N LEU A 20 0.07 6.97 8.66
CA LEU A 20 -0.86 6.00 9.25
C LEU A 20 -0.97 6.10 10.78
N ALA A 21 -0.02 6.75 11.43
CA ALA A 21 -0.14 7.13 12.84
C ALA A 21 -0.99 8.40 13.05
N SER A 22 -1.30 9.14 11.99
CA SER A 22 -2.12 10.35 12.09
C SER A 22 -3.61 10.01 12.21
N ARG A 23 -4.40 10.95 12.73
CA ARG A 23 -5.86 10.75 12.83
C ARG A 23 -6.46 10.55 11.42
N PRO A 24 -7.24 9.48 11.22
CA PRO A 24 -8.00 9.25 9.98
C PRO A 24 -8.78 10.48 9.52
N GLY A 25 -8.74 10.80 8.23
CA GLY A 25 -9.47 11.94 7.64
C GLY A 25 -8.93 13.33 8.01
N SER A 26 -7.85 13.43 8.78
CA SER A 26 -7.27 14.73 9.15
C SER A 26 -6.49 15.38 7.99
N ARG A 27 -6.39 16.71 7.98
CA ARG A 27 -5.52 17.45 7.05
C ARG A 27 -4.07 16.96 7.10
N ARG A 28 -3.59 16.60 8.30
CA ARG A 28 -2.25 16.04 8.52
C ARG A 28 -2.07 14.71 7.78
N PHE A 29 -3.05 13.80 7.85
CA PHE A 29 -3.01 12.53 7.12
C PHE A 29 -2.88 12.76 5.61
N HIS A 30 -3.72 13.64 5.05
CA HIS A 30 -3.69 13.93 3.61
C HIS A 30 -2.37 14.57 3.18
N ALA A 31 -1.87 15.54 3.95
CA ALA A 31 -0.58 16.19 3.68
C ALA A 31 0.57 15.17 3.72
N LEU A 32 0.66 14.34 4.77
CA LEU A 32 1.71 13.33 4.88
C LEU A 32 1.63 12.28 3.77
N THR A 33 0.44 11.81 3.42
CA THR A 33 0.28 10.82 2.34
C THR A 33 0.67 11.40 0.98
N ALA A 34 0.31 12.66 0.71
CA ALA A 34 0.78 13.37 -0.48
C ALA A 34 2.31 13.55 -0.47
N SER A 35 2.91 13.85 0.68
CA SER A 35 4.37 13.93 0.83
C SER A 35 5.05 12.59 0.56
N VAL A 36 4.48 11.46 1.00
CA VAL A 36 5.01 10.11 0.69
C VAL A 36 5.10 9.93 -0.84
N ALA A 37 4.00 10.16 -1.55
CA ALA A 37 3.97 10.03 -3.01
C ALA A 37 4.99 10.98 -3.68
N ALA A 38 5.07 12.23 -3.23
CA ALA A 38 6.03 13.20 -3.75
C ALA A 38 7.48 12.75 -3.51
N THR A 39 7.81 12.23 -2.33
CA THR A 39 9.15 11.71 -1.99
C THR A 39 9.56 10.56 -2.90
N TRP A 40 8.67 9.59 -3.13
CA TRP A 40 8.93 8.46 -4.03
C TRP A 40 9.13 8.91 -5.47
N LEU A 41 8.25 9.76 -6.00
CA LEU A 41 8.37 10.28 -7.37
C LEU A 41 9.64 11.13 -7.56
N ALA A 42 9.94 12.01 -6.61
CA ALA A 42 11.13 12.86 -6.66
C ALA A 42 12.42 12.01 -6.62
N GLY A 43 12.48 11.03 -5.72
CA GLY A 43 13.63 10.12 -5.64
C GLY A 43 13.80 9.26 -6.88
N ALA A 44 12.71 8.80 -7.48
CA ALA A 44 12.77 8.05 -8.72
C ALA A 44 13.27 8.92 -9.88
N ARG A 45 12.76 10.16 -10.00
CA ARG A 45 13.23 11.11 -11.02
C ARG A 45 14.70 11.48 -10.86
N ALA A 46 15.16 11.67 -9.62
CA ALA A 46 16.56 11.97 -9.34
C ALA A 46 17.50 10.79 -9.69
N ALA A 47 16.98 9.56 -9.73
CA ALA A 47 17.76 8.36 -10.05
C ALA A 47 17.85 8.05 -11.56
N GLY A 48 17.01 8.69 -12.39
CA GLY A 48 17.05 8.54 -13.86
C GLY A 48 15.72 8.09 -14.47
N PRO A 49 15.73 7.75 -15.78
CA PRO A 49 14.52 7.32 -16.48
C PRO A 49 14.03 5.97 -15.96
N VAL A 50 12.72 5.85 -15.72
CA VAL A 50 12.08 4.60 -15.31
C VAL A 50 11.46 3.91 -16.53
N PRO A 51 11.90 2.69 -16.89
CA PRO A 51 11.36 1.97 -18.02
C PRO A 51 9.87 1.67 -17.84
N ARG A 52 9.06 1.97 -18.86
CA ARG A 52 7.62 1.62 -18.86
C ARG A 52 7.41 0.11 -19.04
N GLY A 53 8.20 -0.52 -19.91
CA GLY A 53 8.09 -1.95 -20.22
C GLY A 53 7.03 -2.23 -21.29
N ARG A 54 6.61 -3.49 -21.38
CA ARG A 54 5.55 -3.95 -22.29
C ARG A 54 4.24 -3.19 -22.05
N ARG A 55 3.59 -2.76 -23.12
CA ARG A 55 2.30 -2.03 -23.09
C ARG A 55 1.10 -2.97 -22.92
N ASP A 56 1.22 -3.93 -22.01
CA ASP A 56 0.12 -4.81 -21.65
C ASP A 56 -0.69 -4.19 -20.50
N VAL A 57 -2.00 -4.34 -20.56
CA VAL A 57 -2.96 -3.78 -19.60
C VAL A 57 -3.87 -4.89 -19.06
N VAL A 58 -4.25 -5.84 -19.91
CA VAL A 58 -5.21 -6.89 -19.54
C VAL A 58 -4.62 -7.80 -18.45
N GLN A 59 -3.41 -8.30 -18.67
CA GLN A 59 -2.75 -9.21 -17.72
C GLN A 59 -2.53 -8.58 -16.34
N PRO A 60 -1.97 -7.36 -16.20
CA PRO A 60 -1.78 -6.77 -14.88
C PRO A 60 -3.09 -6.36 -14.20
N VAL A 61 -4.11 -5.92 -14.95
CA VAL A 61 -5.44 -5.65 -14.38
C VAL A 61 -6.07 -6.93 -13.83
N ALA A 62 -6.02 -8.03 -14.60
CA ALA A 62 -6.51 -9.33 -14.15
C ALA A 62 -5.73 -9.84 -12.93
N ALA A 63 -4.40 -9.65 -12.91
CA ALA A 63 -3.57 -10.02 -11.77
C ALA A 63 -3.93 -9.21 -10.52
N GLY A 64 -4.21 -7.91 -10.65
CA GLY A 64 -4.64 -7.05 -9.54
C GLY A 64 -5.98 -7.50 -8.95
N ALA A 65 -6.95 -7.82 -9.83
CA ALA A 65 -8.24 -8.35 -9.43
C ALA A 65 -8.14 -9.74 -8.76
N ALA A 66 -7.33 -10.64 -9.31
CA ALA A 66 -7.09 -11.96 -8.75
C ALA A 66 -6.40 -11.89 -7.38
N ALA A 67 -5.37 -11.05 -7.26
CA ALA A 67 -4.71 -10.79 -5.98
C ALA A 67 -5.69 -10.23 -4.95
N PHE A 68 -6.57 -9.31 -5.35
CA PHE A 68 -7.62 -8.82 -4.47
C PHE A 68 -8.55 -9.95 -4.02
N GLY A 69 -9.00 -10.83 -4.92
CA GLY A 69 -9.84 -11.98 -4.59
C GLY A 69 -9.21 -12.88 -3.53
N VAL A 70 -7.91 -13.17 -3.66
CA VAL A 70 -7.14 -13.93 -2.66
C VAL A 70 -7.10 -13.21 -1.32
N PHE A 71 -6.75 -11.91 -1.31
CA PHE A 71 -6.70 -11.11 -0.08
C PHE A 71 -8.05 -10.98 0.59
N HIS A 72 -9.11 -10.82 -0.20
CA HIS A 72 -10.49 -10.78 0.28
C HIS A 72 -10.88 -12.11 0.94
N GLY A 73 -10.56 -13.24 0.30
CA GLY A 73 -10.72 -14.58 0.85
C GLY A 73 -9.99 -14.77 2.18
N CYS A 74 -8.71 -14.41 2.24
CA CYS A 74 -7.90 -14.42 3.46
C CYS A 74 -8.50 -13.51 4.55
N ALA A 75 -9.03 -12.35 4.17
CA ALA A 75 -9.70 -11.43 5.10
C ALA A 75 -10.96 -12.03 5.71
N LEU A 76 -11.68 -12.91 4.98
CA LEU A 76 -12.83 -13.63 5.55
C LEU A 76 -12.42 -14.49 6.75
N VAL A 77 -11.24 -15.11 6.70
CA VAL A 77 -10.67 -15.92 7.79
C VAL A 77 -10.08 -15.00 8.86
N ALA A 78 -9.29 -13.99 8.46
CA ALA A 78 -8.60 -13.08 9.37
C ALA A 78 -9.57 -12.32 10.30
N ARG A 79 -10.81 -12.05 9.86
CA ARG A 79 -11.84 -11.42 10.71
C ARG A 79 -12.14 -12.21 12.00
N ARG A 80 -11.93 -13.53 11.98
CA ARG A 80 -12.14 -14.45 13.11
C ARG A 80 -10.97 -14.43 14.11
N ILE A 81 -9.83 -13.87 13.73
CA ILE A 81 -8.60 -13.84 14.51
C ILE A 81 -8.42 -12.42 15.08
N PRO A 82 -8.64 -12.18 16.39
CA PRO A 82 -8.65 -10.84 16.96
C PRO A 82 -7.45 -9.93 16.65
N PRO A 83 -6.18 -10.40 16.73
CA PRO A 83 -5.04 -9.54 16.39
C PRO A 83 -5.02 -9.14 14.90
N LEU A 84 -5.38 -10.05 13.99
CA LEU A 84 -5.44 -9.76 12.56
C LEU A 84 -6.60 -8.83 12.23
N ARG A 85 -7.77 -9.06 12.84
CA ARG A 85 -8.92 -8.16 12.72
C ARG A 85 -8.54 -6.73 13.11
N ARG A 86 -7.91 -6.54 14.27
CA ARG A 86 -7.46 -5.21 14.74
C ARG A 86 -6.46 -4.55 13.79
N ALA A 87 -5.51 -5.32 13.26
CA ALA A 87 -4.53 -4.81 12.30
C ALA A 87 -5.21 -4.33 11.00
N ILE A 88 -6.19 -5.08 10.49
CA ILE A 88 -6.95 -4.73 9.29
C ILE A 88 -7.87 -3.54 9.55
N THR A 89 -8.65 -3.54 10.64
CA THR A 89 -9.57 -2.43 10.94
C THR A 89 -8.84 -1.12 11.19
N GLY A 90 -7.68 -1.14 11.85
CA GLY A 90 -6.91 0.06 12.13
C GLY A 90 -6.43 0.80 10.87
N VAL A 91 -6.13 0.09 9.77
CA VAL A 91 -5.85 0.75 8.49
C VAL A 91 -7.13 1.17 7.78
N LEU A 92 -8.19 0.37 7.83
CA LEU A 92 -9.47 0.69 7.19
C LEU A 92 -10.18 1.90 7.79
N ASP A 93 -9.90 2.26 9.05
CA ASP A 93 -10.36 3.51 9.66
C ASP A 93 -10.05 4.75 8.80
N HIS A 94 -8.91 4.74 8.08
CA HIS A 94 -8.51 5.82 7.18
C HIS A 94 -9.42 5.91 5.95
N ALA A 95 -9.97 4.77 5.50
CA ALA A 95 -10.94 4.70 4.42
C ALA A 95 -12.38 5.03 4.88
N HIS A 96 -12.74 4.71 6.13
CA HIS A 96 -14.07 5.03 6.66
C HIS A 96 -14.28 6.51 6.97
N ARG A 97 -13.26 7.21 7.47
CA ARG A 97 -13.41 8.57 8.04
C ARG A 97 -12.96 9.71 7.14
N GLY A 98 -12.28 9.42 6.03
CA GLY A 98 -11.84 10.45 5.09
C GLY A 98 -12.85 10.69 3.95
N PRO A 99 -12.83 11.86 3.28
CA PRO A 99 -13.57 12.05 2.05
C PRO A 99 -13.16 10.98 1.03
N THR A 100 -14.12 10.19 0.56
CA THR A 100 -13.87 8.97 -0.23
C THR A 100 -12.97 9.24 -1.44
N ALA A 101 -13.17 10.38 -2.11
CA ALA A 101 -12.37 10.78 -3.27
C ALA A 101 -10.92 11.12 -2.91
N THR A 102 -10.68 11.86 -1.83
CA THR A 102 -9.31 12.24 -1.41
C THR A 102 -8.53 11.04 -0.93
N VAL A 103 -9.14 10.16 -0.13
CA VAL A 103 -8.50 8.92 0.32
C VAL A 103 -8.16 8.06 -0.88
N ALA A 104 -9.12 7.82 -1.78
CA ALA A 104 -8.87 7.06 -3.00
C ALA A 104 -7.74 7.67 -3.84
N ALA A 105 -7.78 8.97 -4.11
CA ALA A 105 -6.75 9.65 -4.89
C ALA A 105 -5.36 9.49 -4.25
N THR A 106 -5.24 9.72 -2.94
CA THR A 106 -3.95 9.59 -2.24
C THR A 106 -3.45 8.15 -2.18
N THR A 107 -4.32 7.16 -1.94
CA THR A 107 -3.93 5.75 -1.92
C THR A 107 -3.46 5.28 -3.30
N LEU A 108 -4.20 5.60 -4.37
CA LEU A 108 -3.83 5.21 -5.73
C LEU A 108 -2.54 5.91 -6.19
N LEU A 109 -2.40 7.20 -5.87
CA LEU A 109 -1.20 7.96 -6.18
C LEU A 109 0.02 7.41 -5.41
N THR A 110 -0.11 7.12 -4.13
CA THR A 110 0.97 6.51 -3.34
C THR A 110 1.36 5.15 -3.89
N GLY A 111 0.40 4.27 -4.19
CA GLY A 111 0.70 2.96 -4.79
C GLY A 111 1.42 3.08 -6.14
N ALA A 112 0.99 4.00 -7.00
CA ALA A 112 1.69 4.27 -8.26
C ALA A 112 3.11 4.82 -8.04
N ALA A 113 3.28 5.74 -7.09
CA ALA A 113 4.57 6.32 -6.74
C ALA A 113 5.54 5.28 -6.15
N GLU A 114 5.03 4.37 -5.33
CA GLU A 114 5.78 3.22 -4.82
C GLU A 114 6.32 2.36 -5.96
N GLU A 115 5.52 2.03 -6.98
CA GLU A 115 6.03 1.23 -8.11
C GLU A 115 7.07 1.96 -8.94
N VAL A 116 6.91 3.27 -9.14
CA VAL A 116 7.90 4.09 -9.84
C VAL A 116 9.24 4.14 -9.08
N PHE A 117 9.22 4.19 -7.75
CA PHE A 117 10.42 4.20 -6.93
C PHE A 117 11.01 2.80 -6.72
N PHE A 118 10.25 1.88 -6.13
CA PHE A 118 10.72 0.55 -5.75
C PHE A 118 10.96 -0.32 -6.99
N ARG A 119 10.00 -0.41 -7.93
CA ARG A 119 10.10 -1.29 -9.12
C ARG A 119 10.76 -0.59 -10.31
N GLY A 120 10.90 0.73 -10.25
CA GLY A 120 11.72 1.51 -11.15
C GLY A 120 13.13 1.71 -10.59
N ALA A 121 13.36 2.89 -10.03
CA ALA A 121 14.69 3.36 -9.66
C ALA A 121 15.48 2.41 -8.75
N LEU A 122 14.86 1.89 -7.68
CA LEU A 122 15.55 1.01 -6.74
C LEU A 122 15.79 -0.38 -7.32
N TYR A 123 14.83 -0.92 -8.07
CA TYR A 123 14.98 -2.19 -8.78
C TYR A 123 16.12 -2.13 -9.79
N ASP A 124 16.18 -1.07 -10.60
CA ASP A 124 17.23 -0.91 -11.60
C ASP A 124 18.61 -0.75 -10.95
N ALA A 125 18.68 -0.13 -9.78
CA ALA A 125 19.94 0.09 -9.05
C ALA A 125 20.42 -1.11 -8.22
N SER A 126 19.53 -2.04 -7.83
CA SER A 126 19.85 -3.07 -6.81
C SER A 126 19.29 -4.47 -7.07
N GLY A 127 18.47 -4.63 -8.10
CA GLY A 127 17.81 -5.88 -8.47
C GLY A 127 16.56 -6.21 -7.64
N ALA A 128 15.85 -7.25 -8.09
CA ALA A 128 14.53 -7.63 -7.57
C ALA A 128 14.49 -7.91 -6.06
N ARG A 129 15.46 -8.69 -5.57
CA ARG A 129 15.48 -9.15 -4.18
C ARG A 129 15.67 -7.99 -3.20
N VAL A 130 16.65 -7.13 -3.48
CA VAL A 130 16.97 -5.98 -2.60
C VAL A 130 15.83 -4.97 -2.63
N SER A 131 15.32 -4.60 -3.81
CA SER A 131 14.18 -3.69 -3.92
C SER A 131 12.96 -4.19 -3.15
N THR A 132 12.62 -5.48 -3.26
CA THR A 132 11.51 -6.09 -2.52
C THR A 132 11.75 -6.09 -1.01
N ALA A 133 12.95 -6.47 -0.57
CA ALA A 133 13.29 -6.47 0.85
C ALA A 133 13.19 -5.05 1.44
N VAL A 134 13.70 -4.05 0.73
CA VAL A 134 13.60 -2.65 1.16
C VAL A 134 12.15 -2.18 1.19
N TYR A 135 11.32 -2.55 0.21
CA TYR A 135 9.87 -2.24 0.24
C TYR A 135 9.18 -2.81 1.49
N VAL A 136 9.46 -4.09 1.82
CA VAL A 136 8.91 -4.74 3.01
C VAL A 136 9.40 -4.06 4.29
N LEU A 137 10.70 -3.76 4.38
CA LEU A 137 11.30 -3.06 5.51
C LEU A 137 10.72 -1.66 5.68
N SER A 138 10.57 -0.88 4.60
CA SER A 138 9.90 0.42 4.62
C SER A 138 8.47 0.32 5.15
N THR A 139 7.75 -0.73 4.78
CA THR A 139 6.38 -0.96 5.26
C THR A 139 6.31 -1.19 6.76
N THR A 140 7.38 -1.68 7.41
CA THR A 140 7.39 -1.89 8.87
C THR A 140 7.19 -0.59 9.66
N ALA A 141 7.52 0.57 9.07
CA ALA A 141 7.30 1.88 9.67
C ALA A 141 5.80 2.16 9.93
N THR A 142 4.90 1.49 9.21
CA THR A 142 3.44 1.55 9.45
C THR A 142 3.03 0.93 10.79
N ARG A 143 3.89 0.10 11.39
CA ARG A 143 3.60 -0.71 12.59
C ARG A 143 2.36 -1.59 12.44
N ASN A 144 2.01 -1.96 11.21
CA ASN A 144 0.85 -2.78 10.90
C ASN A 144 1.30 -4.13 10.32
N PRO A 145 1.19 -5.25 11.06
CA PRO A 145 1.66 -6.55 10.59
C PRO A 145 0.90 -7.05 9.36
N ALA A 146 -0.38 -6.66 9.20
CA ALA A 146 -1.15 -7.03 8.01
C ALA A 146 -0.60 -6.33 6.76
N LEU A 147 -0.20 -5.05 6.86
CA LEU A 147 0.44 -4.34 5.76
C LEU A 147 1.83 -4.89 5.44
N VAL A 148 2.62 -5.28 6.44
CA VAL A 148 3.95 -5.88 6.22
C VAL A 148 3.83 -7.24 5.52
N LEU A 149 2.85 -8.06 5.92
CA LEU A 149 2.58 -9.32 5.22
C LEU A 149 2.10 -9.09 3.79
N ALA A 150 1.17 -8.13 3.60
CA ALA A 150 0.68 -7.74 2.29
C ALA A 150 1.82 -7.26 1.38
N SER A 151 2.72 -6.43 1.91
CA SER A 151 3.84 -5.88 1.16
C SER A 151 4.89 -6.91 0.82
N ALA A 152 5.03 -8.00 1.58
CA ALA A 152 5.88 -9.14 1.19
C ALA A 152 5.30 -9.89 0.00
N VAL A 153 4.01 -10.26 0.06
CA VAL A 153 3.33 -11.02 -1.01
C VAL A 153 3.23 -10.20 -2.29
N MET A 154 2.65 -9.00 -2.20
CA MET A 154 2.51 -8.09 -3.34
C MET A 154 3.89 -7.59 -3.80
N GLY A 155 4.77 -7.35 -2.83
CA GLY A 155 6.22 -7.27 -2.93
C GLY A 155 6.83 -8.05 -4.08
N THR A 156 6.80 -9.36 -3.86
CA THR A 156 7.32 -10.39 -4.75
C THR A 156 6.57 -10.45 -6.08
N LEU A 157 5.23 -10.35 -6.06
CA LEU A 157 4.43 -10.34 -7.29
C LEU A 157 4.84 -9.18 -8.23
N PHE A 158 4.94 -7.97 -7.69
CA PHE A 158 5.30 -6.78 -8.47
C PHE A 158 6.73 -6.87 -9.01
N ALA A 159 7.67 -7.37 -8.20
CA ALA A 159 9.05 -7.59 -8.66
C ALA A 159 9.12 -8.63 -9.80
N TRP A 160 8.34 -9.70 -9.71
CA TRP A 160 8.22 -10.69 -10.77
C TRP A 160 7.59 -10.10 -12.05
N GLN A 161 6.51 -9.33 -11.93
CA GLN A 161 5.89 -8.63 -13.06
C GLN A 161 6.85 -7.63 -13.70
N ARG A 162 7.59 -6.86 -12.90
CA ARG A 162 8.62 -5.92 -13.37
C ARG A 162 9.71 -6.63 -14.17
N GLY A 163 10.16 -7.80 -13.71
CA GLY A 163 11.16 -8.61 -14.41
C GLY A 163 10.66 -9.16 -15.75
N ARG A 164 9.41 -9.64 -15.80
CA ARG A 164 8.80 -10.22 -17.02
C ARG A 164 8.41 -9.18 -18.06
N SER A 165 7.95 -8.01 -17.61
CA SER A 165 7.45 -6.94 -18.49
C SER A 165 8.53 -5.97 -18.94
N GLY A 166 9.69 -5.96 -18.27
CA GLY A 166 10.78 -5.03 -18.57
C GLY A 166 10.53 -3.59 -18.11
N GLY A 167 9.47 -3.32 -17.34
CA GLY A 167 9.23 -1.98 -16.78
C GLY A 167 8.09 -1.91 -15.76
N VAL A 168 7.80 -0.71 -15.29
CA VAL A 168 6.91 -0.48 -14.14
C VAL A 168 5.42 -0.52 -14.48
N GLN A 169 5.02 -0.54 -15.75
CA GLN A 169 3.61 -0.47 -16.12
C GLN A 169 2.79 -1.65 -15.55
N ALA A 170 3.29 -2.88 -15.70
CA ALA A 170 2.59 -4.07 -15.21
C ALA A 170 2.38 -4.07 -13.68
N PRO A 171 3.43 -3.89 -12.84
CA PRO A 171 3.22 -3.82 -11.40
C PRO A 171 2.40 -2.59 -10.98
N LEU A 172 2.55 -1.43 -11.64
CA LEU A 172 1.76 -0.23 -11.36
C LEU A 172 0.26 -0.48 -11.56
N LEU A 173 -0.13 -1.04 -12.71
CA LEU A 173 -1.54 -1.33 -12.98
C LEU A 173 -2.09 -2.37 -12.00
N THR A 174 -1.31 -3.40 -11.69
CA THR A 174 -1.69 -4.43 -10.70
C THR A 174 -1.92 -3.81 -9.32
N HIS A 175 -1.00 -2.96 -8.87
CA HIS A 175 -1.06 -2.28 -7.58
C HIS A 175 -2.26 -1.33 -7.53
N VAL A 176 -2.47 -0.49 -8.54
CA VAL A 176 -3.59 0.46 -8.60
C VAL A 176 -4.93 -0.26 -8.59
N VAL A 177 -5.10 -1.32 -9.38
CA VAL A 177 -6.34 -2.12 -9.40
C VAL A 177 -6.57 -2.80 -8.06
N TRP A 178 -5.54 -3.44 -7.51
CA TRP A 178 -5.63 -4.09 -6.20
C TRP A 178 -6.03 -3.10 -5.11
N SER A 179 -5.38 -1.94 -5.04
CA SER A 179 -5.67 -0.87 -4.07
C SER A 179 -7.09 -0.32 -4.23
N ALA A 180 -7.55 -0.11 -5.48
CA ALA A 180 -8.90 0.36 -5.75
C ALA A 180 -9.96 -0.63 -5.24
N LEU A 181 -9.77 -1.93 -5.50
CA LEU A 181 -10.68 -2.97 -5.02
C LEU A 181 -10.63 -3.12 -3.50
N MET A 182 -9.44 -3.07 -2.90
CA MET A 182 -9.30 -3.05 -1.44
C MET A 182 -10.10 -1.90 -0.82
N LEU A 183 -9.99 -0.68 -1.36
CA LEU A 183 -10.77 0.47 -0.89
C LEU A 183 -12.28 0.33 -1.12
N ALA A 184 -12.70 -0.27 -2.24
CA ALA A 184 -14.12 -0.40 -2.57
C ALA A 184 -14.84 -1.45 -1.71
N PHE A 185 -14.17 -2.53 -1.34
CA PHE A 185 -14.81 -3.71 -0.75
C PHE A 185 -14.41 -4.00 0.70
N MET A 186 -13.16 -3.75 1.10
CA MET A 186 -12.71 -4.08 2.45
C MET A 186 -13.41 -3.28 3.56
N PRO A 187 -13.66 -1.95 3.42
CA PRO A 187 -14.38 -1.20 4.44
C PRO A 187 -15.79 -1.73 4.71
N ARG A 188 -16.44 -2.35 3.72
CA ARG A 188 -17.77 -2.97 3.88
C ARG A 188 -17.70 -4.33 4.57
N LEU A 189 -16.59 -5.06 4.38
CA LEU A 189 -16.34 -6.34 5.04
C LEU A 189 -16.06 -6.18 6.54
N PHE A 190 -15.51 -5.03 6.92
CA PHE A 190 -15.17 -4.64 8.29
C PHE A 190 -15.86 -3.32 8.64
N PRO A 191 -17.18 -3.33 8.91
CA PRO A 191 -17.88 -2.12 9.32
C PRO A 191 -17.30 -1.57 10.64
N PRO A 192 -17.37 -0.25 10.88
CA PRO A 192 -17.00 0.33 12.17
C PRO A 192 -17.84 -0.30 13.28
N GLU A 193 -17.25 -0.49 14.46
CA GLU A 193 -18.05 -0.85 15.65
C GLU A 193 -19.05 0.29 15.92
N THR A 194 -20.34 0.00 15.79
CA THR A 194 -21.42 0.92 16.17
C THR A 194 -21.48 0.99 17.70
N LEU A 195 -21.59 2.19 18.26
CA LEU A 195 -21.76 2.42 19.71
C LEU A 195 -23.06 1.79 20.29
N ASP A 196 -23.93 1.23 19.45
CA ASP A 196 -25.23 0.65 19.83
C ASP A 196 -25.22 -0.87 19.95
N SER A 197 -24.27 -1.45 20.68
CA SER A 197 -24.46 -2.81 21.23
C SER A 197 -24.98 -2.68 22.67
N PRO A 198 -26.30 -2.83 22.91
CA PRO A 198 -26.80 -2.90 24.28
C PRO A 198 -26.34 -4.23 24.90
N GLY A 199 -25.50 -4.16 25.94
CA GLY A 199 -25.28 -5.33 26.80
C GLY A 199 -23.89 -5.46 27.42
N VAL A 200 -23.63 -4.71 28.49
CA VAL A 200 -23.10 -5.29 29.73
C VAL A 200 -23.90 -4.65 30.85
N GLY A 201 -24.83 -5.43 31.43
CA GLY A 201 -25.59 -5.02 32.60
C GLY A 201 -24.66 -4.70 33.77
N THR A 202 -24.94 -3.59 34.43
CA THR A 202 -24.42 -3.29 35.76
C THR A 202 -25.00 -4.31 36.76
N PRO A 203 -24.18 -5.05 37.53
CA PRO A 203 -24.70 -5.70 38.71
C PRO A 203 -25.01 -4.63 39.75
N GLY A 204 -26.22 -4.69 40.31
CA GLY A 204 -26.65 -3.89 41.46
C GLY A 204 -26.02 -4.34 42.76
#